data_AF-A0A2N2SMK1-F1
#
_entry.id   AF-A0A2N2SMK1-F1
#
_cell.length_a   1.000
_cell.length_b   1.000
_cell.length_c   1.000
_cell.angle_alpha   90.00
_cell.angle_beta   90.00
_cell.angle_gamma   90.00
#
_symmetry.space_group_name_H-M   'P 1'
#
loop_
_entity.id
_entity.type
_entity.pdbx_description
1 polymer ?
#
loop_
_entity_poly.entity_id
_entity_poly.type
_entity_poly.pdbx_seq_one_letter_code
_entity_poly.pdbx_strand_id
1 'polypeptide(L)'
;MLCEFCLIAGLVSGSAAAAGDFSGLGKDLTPWGAPKAGNQAGTIPAWDGGIQKAPAGFDPKNGYVSPFADEKPLYTITAANYQQYEAQLTSGHIQLLKRFPNYKINVYPSHRTHALPKEQYEAIAKEAPNVKLSADGNGFSGTQKSTVPFPFPQSAYEVYHNMVMRWRGGTYDRVTAGFPVQSNGRFTPAKRREEILFSSNIDNPPENLNYYGMITYTAPSSIAGELVLVHEPIDQSIESRRAWAYNPGSRRVLRAPQIGFDSPLTGSDGLMTQDDFDGLNGSPERFEWKLVGKREMIIPYNNFRMTDKSLKYTDIVGAQTVNQDLVRYETHNVYVLEAT
;
A
#
# COMPACT_ATOMS: atom_id res chain seq x y z
N MET A 1 22.21 20.86 -50.39
CA MET A 1 21.71 19.49 -50.60
C MET A 1 21.71 18.83 -49.24
N LEU A 2 20.55 18.88 -48.58
CA LEU A 2 20.31 18.37 -47.23
C LEU A 2 20.25 16.83 -47.26
N CYS A 3 20.72 16.19 -46.19
CA CYS A 3 20.24 14.87 -45.79
C CYS A 3 20.19 14.82 -44.27
N GLU A 4 19.01 15.11 -43.74
CA GLU A 4 18.62 14.87 -42.36
C GLU A 4 18.44 13.36 -42.15
N PHE A 5 19.15 12.80 -41.17
CA PHE A 5 18.86 11.48 -40.62
C PHE A 5 17.84 11.65 -39.49
N CYS A 6 16.55 11.46 -39.81
CA CYS A 6 15.50 11.30 -38.81
C CYS A 6 15.59 9.90 -38.18
N LEU A 7 16.02 9.84 -36.92
CA LEU A 7 15.91 8.65 -36.09
C LEU A 7 14.45 8.52 -35.61
N ILE A 8 13.70 7.57 -36.18
CA ILE A 8 12.37 7.21 -35.69
C ILE A 8 12.54 6.35 -34.43
N ALA A 9 12.41 6.98 -33.25
CA ALA A 9 12.20 6.26 -32.01
C ALA A 9 10.76 5.71 -32.01
N GLY A 10 10.63 4.41 -32.31
CA GLY A 10 9.36 3.69 -32.18
C GLY A 10 8.99 3.54 -30.70
N LEU A 11 8.18 4.45 -30.19
CA LEU A 11 7.37 4.20 -29.00
C LEU A 11 6.41 3.07 -29.34
N VAL A 12 6.70 1.85 -28.88
CA VAL A 12 5.65 0.83 -28.69
C VAL A 12 4.81 1.32 -27.52
N SER A 13 3.85 2.20 -27.85
CA SER A 13 2.72 2.50 -26.99
C SER A 13 1.96 1.20 -26.81
N GLY A 14 2.17 0.51 -25.69
CA GLY A 14 1.23 -0.49 -25.23
C GLY A 14 -0.13 0.19 -25.23
N SER A 15 -1.06 -0.31 -26.06
CA SER A 15 -2.38 0.26 -26.26
C SER A 15 -2.94 0.68 -24.91
N ALA A 16 -3.07 2.00 -24.69
CA ALA A 16 -3.84 2.48 -23.56
C ALA A 16 -5.24 1.88 -23.77
N ALA A 17 -5.62 0.93 -22.91
CA ALA A 17 -6.97 0.39 -22.96
C ALA A 17 -7.92 1.59 -22.92
N ALA A 18 -8.80 1.69 -23.91
CA ALA A 18 -9.78 2.75 -23.96
C ALA A 18 -10.60 2.69 -22.66
N ALA A 19 -10.80 3.85 -22.02
CA ALA A 19 -11.64 3.92 -20.83
C ALA A 19 -12.99 3.26 -21.13
N GLY A 20 -13.33 2.21 -20.37
CA GLY A 20 -14.57 1.45 -20.55
C GLY A 20 -14.46 0.15 -21.36
N ASP A 21 -13.32 -0.17 -22.00
CA ASP A 21 -13.10 -1.50 -22.60
C ASP A 21 -12.44 -2.47 -21.60
N PHE A 22 -13.28 -3.26 -20.94
CA PHE A 22 -12.85 -4.29 -19.98
C PHE A 22 -12.50 -5.64 -20.62
N SER A 23 -12.65 -5.78 -21.95
CA SER A 23 -12.49 -7.06 -22.64
C SER A 23 -11.05 -7.61 -22.63
N GLY A 24 -10.07 -6.74 -22.35
CA GLY A 24 -8.66 -7.07 -22.22
C GLY A 24 -8.23 -7.57 -20.83
N LEU A 25 -9.07 -7.44 -19.80
CA LEU A 25 -8.76 -7.91 -18.45
C LEU A 25 -8.52 -9.44 -18.44
N GLY A 26 -7.41 -9.86 -17.85
CA GLY A 26 -6.98 -11.26 -17.80
C GLY A 26 -6.31 -11.78 -19.09
N LYS A 27 -6.45 -11.07 -20.23
CA LYS A 27 -5.83 -11.44 -21.51
C LYS A 27 -4.45 -10.80 -21.66
N ASP A 28 -4.41 -9.58 -22.19
CA ASP A 28 -3.20 -8.76 -22.36
C ASP A 28 -2.92 -7.88 -21.13
N LEU A 29 -3.98 -7.63 -20.35
CA LEU A 29 -3.92 -6.95 -19.08
C LEU A 29 -4.05 -7.96 -17.93
N THR A 30 -3.44 -7.62 -16.80
CA THR A 30 -3.71 -8.29 -15.53
C THR A 30 -5.21 -8.18 -15.22
N PRO A 31 -5.76 -9.06 -14.37
CA PRO A 31 -7.16 -8.99 -14.00
C PRO A 31 -7.59 -7.63 -13.37
N TRP A 32 -6.63 -6.83 -12.90
CA TRP A 32 -6.84 -5.50 -12.32
C TRP A 32 -6.37 -4.35 -13.24
N GLY A 33 -6.15 -4.59 -14.53
CA GLY A 33 -5.99 -3.53 -15.53
C GLY A 33 -4.58 -3.02 -15.81
N ALA A 34 -3.55 -3.51 -15.10
CA ALA A 34 -2.15 -3.23 -15.46
C ALA A 34 -1.69 -4.09 -16.66
N PRO A 35 -0.78 -3.62 -17.53
CA PRO A 35 -0.21 -4.46 -18.59
C PRO A 35 0.45 -5.73 -18.05
N LYS A 36 0.26 -6.88 -18.71
CA LYS A 36 0.98 -8.12 -18.37
C LYS A 36 2.40 -8.13 -18.88
N ALA A 37 2.67 -7.48 -20.02
CA ALA A 37 4.01 -7.37 -20.55
C ALA A 37 4.97 -6.73 -19.53
N GLY A 38 6.24 -7.14 -19.59
CA GLY A 38 7.32 -6.46 -18.89
C GLY A 38 7.61 -5.10 -19.53
N ASN A 39 8.53 -4.35 -18.92
CA ASN A 39 8.96 -3.09 -19.52
C ASN A 39 9.98 -3.32 -20.64
N GLN A 40 10.16 -2.31 -21.49
CA GLN A 40 11.09 -2.38 -22.63
C GLN A 40 12.55 -2.56 -22.20
N ALA A 41 12.93 -2.01 -21.04
CA ALA A 41 14.29 -2.14 -20.50
C ALA A 41 14.60 -3.53 -19.92
N GLY A 42 13.59 -4.40 -19.77
CA GLY A 42 13.76 -5.74 -19.20
C GLY A 42 14.03 -5.75 -17.68
N THR A 43 13.90 -4.61 -17.00
CA THR A 43 14.09 -4.50 -15.55
C THR A 43 12.85 -4.88 -14.75
N ILE A 44 11.68 -4.91 -15.40
CA ILE A 44 10.40 -5.36 -14.85
C ILE A 44 9.91 -6.53 -15.72
N PRO A 45 9.80 -7.75 -15.18
CA PRO A 45 9.38 -8.91 -15.98
C PRO A 45 7.89 -8.83 -16.34
N ALA A 46 7.48 -9.70 -17.27
CA ALA A 46 6.07 -9.94 -17.51
C ALA A 46 5.39 -10.52 -16.25
N TRP A 47 4.11 -10.21 -16.05
CA TRP A 47 3.28 -10.89 -15.04
C TRP A 47 2.73 -12.18 -15.61
N ASP A 48 3.06 -13.27 -14.93
CA ASP A 48 2.77 -14.66 -15.29
C ASP A 48 1.71 -15.30 -14.39
N GLY A 49 1.13 -14.54 -13.46
CA GLY A 49 0.13 -15.03 -12.51
C GLY A 49 0.48 -14.76 -11.04
N GLY A 50 1.72 -14.34 -10.76
CA GLY A 50 2.20 -14.08 -9.40
C GLY A 50 2.33 -15.35 -8.56
N ILE A 51 2.45 -15.20 -7.23
CA ILE A 51 2.59 -16.33 -6.31
C ILE A 51 1.20 -16.92 -6.02
N GLN A 52 0.89 -18.06 -6.66
CA GLN A 52 -0.39 -18.75 -6.48
C GLN A 52 -0.35 -19.89 -5.44
N LYS A 53 0.85 -20.34 -5.08
CA LYS A 53 1.06 -21.38 -4.06
C LYS A 53 2.15 -20.92 -3.11
N ALA A 54 2.01 -21.31 -1.84
CA ALA A 54 3.05 -21.05 -0.86
C ALA A 54 4.40 -21.64 -1.35
N PRO A 55 5.52 -20.91 -1.22
CA PRO A 55 6.83 -21.43 -1.56
C PRO A 55 7.16 -22.71 -0.79
N ALA A 56 8.00 -23.57 -1.36
CA ALA A 56 8.43 -24.80 -0.70
C ALA A 56 9.05 -24.50 0.67
N GLY A 57 8.66 -25.27 1.68
CA GLY A 57 9.14 -25.08 3.07
C GLY A 57 8.43 -23.97 3.86
N PHE A 58 7.38 -23.34 3.32
CA PHE A 58 6.57 -22.38 4.06
C PHE A 58 5.91 -23.03 5.29
N ASP A 59 6.20 -22.48 6.47
CA ASP A 59 5.50 -22.75 7.73
C ASP A 59 5.07 -21.40 8.33
N PRO A 60 3.76 -21.16 8.55
CA PRO A 60 3.26 -19.91 9.12
C PRO A 60 3.86 -19.58 10.50
N LYS A 61 4.39 -20.55 11.23
CA LYS A 61 5.06 -20.34 12.53
C LYS A 61 6.42 -19.63 12.39
N ASN A 62 7.08 -19.75 11.24
CA ASN A 62 8.43 -19.24 11.01
C ASN A 62 8.46 -17.91 10.24
N GLY A 63 7.31 -17.43 9.76
CA GLY A 63 7.21 -16.26 8.88
C GLY A 63 7.06 -16.64 7.42
N TYR A 64 7.12 -15.66 6.51
CA TYR A 64 7.04 -15.96 5.08
C TYR A 64 8.38 -16.47 4.55
N VAL A 65 8.33 -17.50 3.72
CA VAL A 65 9.51 -18.01 3.00
C VAL A 65 9.69 -17.20 1.72
N SER A 66 10.91 -16.71 1.51
CA SER A 66 11.27 -16.01 0.28
C SER A 66 11.48 -17.00 -0.87
N PRO A 67 10.81 -16.85 -2.02
CA PRO A 67 11.17 -17.58 -3.25
C PRO A 67 12.52 -17.15 -3.83
N PHE A 68 13.11 -16.06 -3.31
CA PHE A 68 14.28 -15.38 -3.86
C PHE A 68 15.42 -15.32 -2.84
N ALA A 69 15.49 -16.31 -1.93
CA ALA A 69 16.39 -16.28 -0.77
C ALA A 69 17.87 -16.09 -1.15
N ASP A 70 18.29 -16.73 -2.25
CA ASP A 70 19.67 -16.75 -2.75
C ASP A 70 20.04 -15.54 -3.62
N GLU A 71 19.08 -14.66 -3.91
CA GLU A 71 19.37 -13.46 -4.70
C GLU A 71 20.23 -12.46 -3.92
N LYS A 72 21.13 -11.80 -4.65
CA LYS A 72 21.98 -10.72 -4.17
C LYS A 72 21.52 -9.39 -4.77
N PRO A 73 21.79 -8.25 -4.11
CA PRO A 73 21.57 -6.95 -4.73
C PRO A 73 22.29 -6.86 -6.08
N LEU A 74 21.61 -6.32 -7.08
CA LEU A 74 22.21 -5.91 -8.34
C LEU A 74 23.18 -4.75 -8.12
N TYR A 75 22.77 -3.80 -7.27
CA TYR A 75 23.55 -2.65 -6.85
C TYR A 75 22.94 -2.05 -5.57
N THR A 76 23.71 -1.17 -4.92
CA THR A 76 23.26 -0.43 -3.74
C THR A 76 23.31 1.07 -4.02
N ILE A 77 22.21 1.76 -3.71
CA ILE A 77 22.15 3.23 -3.76
C ILE A 77 22.45 3.78 -2.37
N THR A 78 23.32 4.78 -2.33
CA THR A 78 23.82 5.47 -1.14
C THR A 78 23.82 6.99 -1.37
N ALA A 79 24.11 7.76 -0.33
CA ALA A 79 24.30 9.22 -0.45
C ALA A 79 25.32 9.62 -1.54
N ALA A 80 26.30 8.75 -1.84
CA ALA A 80 27.38 9.05 -2.77
C ALA A 80 27.01 8.87 -4.26
N ASN A 81 25.95 8.11 -4.58
CA ASN A 81 25.58 7.79 -5.96
C ASN A 81 24.09 7.98 -6.29
N TYR A 82 23.26 8.45 -5.35
CA TYR A 82 21.82 8.55 -5.57
C TYR A 82 21.44 9.43 -6.77
N GLN A 83 22.28 10.43 -7.12
CA GLN A 83 22.03 11.31 -8.26
C GLN A 83 21.93 10.52 -9.58
N GLN A 84 22.59 9.37 -9.69
CA GLN A 84 22.51 8.49 -10.87
C GLN A 84 21.11 7.85 -11.02
N TYR A 85 20.34 7.79 -9.94
CA TYR A 85 19.04 7.13 -9.84
C TYR A 85 17.92 8.10 -9.46
N GLU A 86 18.17 9.41 -9.46
CA GLU A 86 17.27 10.42 -8.90
C GLU A 86 15.86 10.36 -9.53
N ALA A 87 15.77 10.10 -10.82
CA ALA A 87 14.50 9.96 -11.54
C ALA A 87 13.65 8.76 -11.10
N GLN A 88 14.26 7.75 -10.45
CA GLN A 88 13.61 6.52 -9.99
C GLN A 88 13.40 6.51 -8.47
N LEU A 89 13.78 7.57 -7.76
CA LEU A 89 13.68 7.69 -6.30
C LEU A 89 12.61 8.69 -5.90
N THR A 90 11.92 8.39 -4.80
CA THR A 90 11.02 9.37 -4.17
C THR A 90 11.83 10.47 -3.50
N SER A 91 11.23 11.65 -3.35
CA SER A 91 11.82 12.75 -2.58
C SER A 91 12.18 12.29 -1.15
N GLY A 92 11.32 11.48 -0.53
CA GLY A 92 11.56 10.85 0.78
C GLY A 92 12.82 9.98 0.80
N HIS A 93 13.01 9.07 -0.16
CA HIS A 93 14.22 8.26 -0.26
C HIS A 93 15.47 9.13 -0.43
N ILE A 94 15.43 10.16 -1.26
CA ILE A 94 16.56 11.08 -1.47
C ILE A 94 16.90 11.79 -0.16
N GLN A 95 15.90 12.26 0.60
CA GLN A 95 16.14 12.92 1.88
C GLN A 95 16.70 11.96 2.94
N LEU A 96 16.21 10.71 3.00
CA LEU A 96 16.76 9.69 3.89
C LEU A 96 18.23 9.38 3.57
N LEU A 97 18.59 9.23 2.29
CA LEU A 97 19.97 9.03 1.85
C LEU A 97 20.88 10.21 2.23
N LYS A 98 20.40 11.45 2.07
CA LYS A 98 21.15 12.65 2.45
C LYS A 98 21.33 12.80 3.96
N ARG A 99 20.29 12.47 4.73
CA ARG A 99 20.24 12.71 6.17
C ARG A 99 20.94 11.65 6.99
N PHE A 100 20.90 10.39 6.56
CA PHE A 100 21.34 9.25 7.36
C PHE A 100 22.45 8.46 6.64
N PRO A 101 23.71 8.55 7.10
CA PRO A 101 24.85 7.87 6.45
C PRO A 101 24.70 6.34 6.35
N ASN A 102 23.95 5.73 7.26
CA ASN A 102 23.69 4.28 7.28
C ASN A 102 22.49 3.86 6.42
N TYR A 103 21.74 4.82 5.86
CA TYR A 103 20.64 4.51 4.97
C TYR A 103 21.17 4.17 3.58
N LYS A 104 20.70 3.05 3.05
CA LYS A 104 21.07 2.53 1.73
C LYS A 104 19.88 1.80 1.14
N ILE A 105 19.81 1.75 -0.18
CA ILE A 105 18.75 1.07 -0.92
C ILE A 105 19.40 -0.07 -1.68
N ASN A 106 19.20 -1.29 -1.19
CA ASN A 106 19.69 -2.50 -1.86
C ASN A 106 18.68 -2.91 -2.94
N VAL A 107 19.06 -2.75 -4.21
CA VAL A 107 18.18 -3.00 -5.34
C VAL A 107 18.41 -4.41 -5.87
N TYR A 108 17.33 -5.17 -6.06
CA TYR A 108 17.32 -6.56 -6.50
C TYR A 108 16.56 -6.73 -7.83
N PRO A 109 16.65 -7.90 -8.49
CA PRO A 109 15.80 -8.21 -9.63
C PRO A 109 14.30 -8.03 -9.29
N SER A 110 13.55 -7.42 -10.20
CA SER A 110 12.12 -7.20 -9.96
C SER A 110 11.33 -8.49 -10.20
N HIS A 111 10.37 -8.79 -9.32
CA HIS A 111 9.44 -9.92 -9.48
C HIS A 111 8.01 -9.47 -9.26
N ARG A 112 7.10 -9.79 -10.19
CA ARG A 112 5.67 -9.41 -10.09
C ARG A 112 4.89 -10.50 -9.36
N THR A 113 5.08 -10.58 -8.04
CA THR A 113 4.56 -11.64 -7.18
C THR A 113 3.09 -11.48 -6.78
N HIS A 114 2.51 -10.29 -6.95
CA HIS A 114 1.13 -10.04 -6.57
C HIS A 114 0.14 -10.94 -7.34
N ALA A 115 -0.79 -11.53 -6.59
CA ALA A 115 -1.92 -12.29 -7.07
C ALA A 115 -3.12 -12.05 -6.15
N LEU A 116 -4.33 -12.11 -6.69
CA LEU A 116 -5.58 -12.10 -5.94
C LEU A 116 -6.28 -13.47 -6.04
N PRO A 117 -7.18 -13.80 -5.10
CA PRO A 117 -8.09 -14.93 -5.27
C PRO A 117 -8.90 -14.83 -6.57
N LYS A 118 -9.28 -15.98 -7.12
CA LYS A 118 -10.00 -16.04 -8.41
C LYS A 118 -11.31 -15.26 -8.37
N GLU A 119 -12.00 -15.31 -7.24
CA GLU A 119 -13.28 -14.63 -6.99
C GLU A 119 -13.12 -13.11 -7.10
N GLN A 120 -11.96 -12.57 -6.75
CA GLN A 120 -11.66 -11.14 -6.94
C GLN A 120 -11.47 -10.78 -8.41
N TYR A 121 -10.81 -11.63 -9.21
CA TYR A 121 -10.70 -11.40 -10.65
C TYR A 121 -12.08 -11.39 -11.33
N GLU A 122 -12.95 -12.33 -10.94
CA GLU A 122 -14.33 -12.41 -11.42
C GLU A 122 -15.15 -11.18 -10.97
N ALA A 123 -15.00 -10.74 -9.72
CA ALA A 123 -15.66 -9.55 -9.20
C ALA A 123 -15.21 -8.28 -9.92
N ILE A 124 -13.90 -8.09 -10.16
CA ILE A 124 -13.36 -6.94 -10.88
C ILE A 124 -13.96 -6.86 -12.29
N ALA A 125 -13.92 -7.97 -13.05
CA ALA A 125 -14.44 -8.00 -14.41
C ALA A 125 -15.96 -7.72 -14.48
N LYS A 126 -16.71 -8.16 -13.46
CA LYS A 126 -18.17 -7.97 -13.38
C LYS A 126 -18.58 -6.58 -12.90
N GLU A 127 -17.90 -6.04 -11.90
CA GLU A 127 -18.33 -4.82 -11.19
C GLU A 127 -17.73 -3.55 -11.79
N ALA A 128 -16.48 -3.59 -12.26
CA ALA A 128 -15.78 -2.40 -12.76
C ALA A 128 -16.54 -1.59 -13.83
N PRO A 129 -17.29 -2.19 -14.78
CA PRO A 129 -18.09 -1.42 -15.74
C PRO A 129 -19.21 -0.57 -15.12
N ASN A 130 -19.62 -0.88 -13.90
CA ASN A 130 -20.73 -0.24 -13.20
C ASN A 130 -20.28 0.78 -12.15
N VAL A 131 -18.96 0.88 -11.91
CA VAL A 131 -18.42 1.76 -10.88
C VAL A 131 -18.53 3.22 -11.31
N LYS A 132 -18.98 4.06 -10.38
CA LYS A 132 -19.11 5.51 -10.60
C LYS A 132 -18.47 6.25 -9.44
N LEU A 133 -17.49 7.08 -9.75
CA LEU A 133 -16.93 8.06 -8.82
C LEU A 133 -18.00 9.09 -8.45
N SER A 134 -18.05 9.52 -7.19
CA SER A 134 -18.87 10.64 -6.76
C SER A 134 -18.42 11.93 -7.46
N ALA A 135 -19.32 12.92 -7.57
CA ALA A 135 -19.02 14.18 -8.27
C ALA A 135 -17.87 14.98 -7.62
N ASP A 136 -17.70 14.82 -6.31
CA ASP A 136 -16.64 15.45 -5.51
C ASP A 136 -15.39 14.57 -5.34
N GLY A 137 -15.39 13.36 -5.88
CA GLY A 137 -14.29 12.40 -5.77
C GLY A 137 -14.14 11.72 -4.40
N ASN A 138 -14.96 12.08 -3.40
CA ASN A 138 -14.84 11.59 -2.03
C ASN A 138 -15.40 10.20 -1.77
N GLY A 139 -16.01 9.60 -2.79
CA GLY A 139 -16.55 8.26 -2.75
C GLY A 139 -16.78 7.68 -4.13
N PHE A 140 -17.35 6.49 -4.14
CA PHE A 140 -17.81 5.84 -5.36
C PHE A 140 -18.91 4.82 -5.03
N SER A 141 -19.62 4.38 -6.05
CA SER A 141 -20.66 3.35 -5.96
C SER A 141 -20.44 2.27 -7.01
N GLY A 142 -21.19 1.17 -6.93
CA GLY A 142 -21.21 0.14 -7.97
C GLY A 142 -20.27 -1.04 -7.73
N THR A 143 -19.66 -1.12 -6.54
CA THR A 143 -18.90 -2.30 -6.10
C THR A 143 -19.60 -3.00 -4.94
N GLN A 144 -19.47 -4.32 -4.87
CA GLN A 144 -19.88 -5.11 -3.72
C GLN A 144 -18.76 -6.02 -3.23
N LYS A 145 -18.04 -6.66 -4.16
CA LYS A 145 -16.99 -7.63 -3.85
C LYS A 145 -15.63 -7.22 -4.36
N SER A 146 -15.55 -6.39 -5.40
CA SER A 146 -14.29 -5.97 -6.02
C SER A 146 -13.45 -5.11 -5.07
N THR A 147 -12.17 -5.45 -4.95
CA THR A 147 -11.15 -4.60 -4.29
C THR A 147 -10.36 -3.70 -5.25
N VAL A 148 -10.75 -3.67 -6.53
CA VAL A 148 -10.18 -2.76 -7.53
C VAL A 148 -11.34 -2.08 -8.25
N PRO A 149 -11.90 -0.99 -7.68
CA PRO A 149 -13.04 -0.30 -8.28
C PRO A 149 -12.75 0.26 -9.68
N PHE A 150 -11.53 0.76 -9.90
CA PHE A 150 -11.15 1.42 -11.16
C PHE A 150 -9.93 0.75 -11.80
N PRO A 151 -10.06 -0.38 -12.52
CA PRO A 151 -8.93 -1.03 -13.21
C PRO A 151 -8.21 -0.13 -14.23
N PHE A 152 -8.92 0.87 -14.76
CA PHE A 152 -8.40 1.85 -15.73
C PHE A 152 -8.55 3.26 -15.19
N PRO A 153 -7.84 3.62 -14.11
CA PRO A 153 -8.08 4.89 -13.44
C PRO A 153 -7.74 6.06 -14.38
N GLN A 154 -8.70 6.97 -14.55
CA GLN A 154 -8.60 8.17 -15.40
C GLN A 154 -8.30 9.43 -14.58
N SER A 155 -8.42 9.37 -13.26
CA SER A 155 -8.18 10.49 -12.35
C SER A 155 -7.37 10.07 -11.12
N ALA A 156 -6.84 11.05 -10.39
CA ALA A 156 -6.12 10.80 -9.15
C ALA A 156 -7.02 10.17 -8.08
N TYR A 157 -8.28 10.61 -8.02
CA TYR A 157 -9.30 10.10 -7.11
C TYR A 157 -9.57 8.61 -7.35
N GLU A 158 -9.62 8.16 -8.60
CA GLU A 158 -9.78 6.74 -8.93
C GLU A 158 -8.57 5.89 -8.49
N VAL A 159 -7.35 6.42 -8.63
CA VAL A 159 -6.14 5.77 -8.10
C VAL A 159 -6.17 5.72 -6.56
N TYR A 160 -6.59 6.82 -5.91
CA TYR A 160 -6.76 6.89 -4.46
C TYR A 160 -7.72 5.80 -3.96
N HIS A 161 -8.88 5.68 -4.60
CA HIS A 161 -9.89 4.67 -4.25
C HIS A 161 -9.38 3.25 -4.44
N ASN A 162 -8.62 2.97 -5.49
CA ASN A 162 -7.95 1.67 -5.64
C ASN A 162 -6.97 1.37 -4.50
N MET A 163 -6.24 2.38 -4.00
CA MET A 163 -5.28 2.19 -2.90
C MET A 163 -5.98 1.86 -1.59
N VAL A 164 -7.06 2.58 -1.25
CA VAL A 164 -7.80 2.33 0.01
C VAL A 164 -8.64 1.06 -0.03
N MET A 165 -9.12 0.64 -1.21
CA MET A 165 -9.92 -0.58 -1.39
C MET A 165 -9.10 -1.85 -1.59
N ARG A 166 -7.77 -1.74 -1.75
CA ARG A 166 -6.88 -2.85 -2.09
C ARG A 166 -7.15 -4.10 -1.26
N TRP A 167 -7.01 -5.27 -1.87
CA TRP A 167 -7.17 -6.55 -1.18
C TRP A 167 -6.17 -6.70 -0.03
N ARG A 168 -6.67 -7.01 1.16
CA ARG A 168 -5.86 -7.21 2.40
C ARG A 168 -6.03 -8.61 2.98
N GLY A 169 -6.43 -9.56 2.13
CA GLY A 169 -6.98 -10.83 2.59
C GLY A 169 -8.49 -10.71 2.82
N GLY A 170 -9.05 -11.69 3.52
CA GLY A 170 -10.42 -11.61 3.99
C GLY A 170 -10.54 -10.69 5.21
N THR A 171 -11.40 -11.07 6.14
CA THR A 171 -11.40 -10.55 7.52
C THR A 171 -10.13 -10.97 8.23
N TYR A 172 -9.53 -10.08 9.03
CA TYR A 172 -8.37 -10.45 9.84
C TYR A 172 -8.51 -10.02 11.30
N ASP A 173 -7.95 -10.85 12.16
CA ASP A 173 -7.66 -10.59 13.57
C ASP A 173 -6.14 -10.78 13.75
N ARG A 174 -5.44 -9.70 14.09
CA ARG A 174 -3.99 -9.71 14.21
C ARG A 174 -3.52 -8.91 15.40
N VAL A 175 -2.35 -9.30 15.92
CA VAL A 175 -1.61 -8.50 16.90
C VAL A 175 -0.47 -7.80 16.18
N THR A 176 -0.43 -6.48 16.28
CA THR A 176 0.63 -5.63 15.73
C THR A 176 1.40 -4.94 16.86
N ALA A 177 2.62 -4.52 16.56
CA ALA A 177 3.44 -3.70 17.43
C ALA A 177 3.94 -2.48 16.65
N GLY A 178 3.68 -1.30 17.20
CA GLY A 178 4.28 -0.04 16.77
C GLY A 178 5.50 0.28 17.63
N PHE A 179 6.50 0.94 17.03
CA PHE A 179 7.77 1.24 17.68
C PHE A 179 8.06 2.74 17.59
N PRO A 180 7.54 3.56 18.51
CA PRO A 180 7.93 4.96 18.60
C PRO A 180 9.38 5.05 19.07
N VAL A 181 10.30 5.29 18.13
CA VAL A 181 11.74 5.32 18.38
C VAL A 181 12.15 6.72 18.83
N GLN A 182 12.75 6.81 20.02
CA GLN A 182 13.33 8.05 20.55
C GLN A 182 14.66 8.37 19.84
N SER A 183 15.14 9.61 19.96
CA SER A 183 16.40 10.06 19.35
C SER A 183 17.63 9.25 19.77
N ASN A 184 17.60 8.61 20.94
CA ASN A 184 18.66 7.71 21.44
C ASN A 184 18.49 6.25 20.98
N GLY A 185 17.51 5.96 20.12
CA GLY A 185 17.20 4.64 19.58
C GLY A 185 16.38 3.72 20.50
N ARG A 186 16.03 4.16 21.72
CA ARG A 186 15.15 3.40 22.60
C ARG A 186 13.71 3.52 22.14
N PHE A 187 12.93 2.47 22.34
CA PHE A 187 11.49 2.46 22.09
C PHE A 187 10.77 1.61 23.14
N THR A 188 9.49 1.93 23.37
CA THR A 188 8.57 1.05 24.10
C THR A 188 7.53 0.56 23.11
N PRO A 189 7.45 -0.75 22.82
CA PRO A 189 6.48 -1.24 21.84
C PRO A 189 5.04 -0.99 22.28
N ALA A 190 4.27 -0.30 21.43
CA ALA A 190 2.82 -0.20 21.56
C ALA A 190 2.19 -1.40 20.86
N LYS A 191 1.59 -2.32 21.61
CA LYS A 191 0.95 -3.52 21.06
C LYS A 191 -0.55 -3.32 20.97
N ARG A 192 -1.15 -3.75 19.87
CA ARG A 192 -2.59 -3.68 19.66
C ARG A 192 -3.11 -4.91 18.93
N ARG A 193 -4.34 -5.30 19.23
CA ARG A 193 -5.11 -6.25 18.45
C ARG A 193 -5.98 -5.46 17.47
N GLU A 194 -5.96 -5.85 16.21
CA GLU A 194 -6.74 -5.25 15.13
C GLU A 194 -7.68 -6.33 14.56
N GLU A 195 -8.98 -6.06 14.65
CA GLU A 195 -10.04 -6.90 14.12
C GLU A 195 -10.75 -6.11 13.03
N ILE A 196 -10.50 -6.46 11.76
CA ILE A 196 -11.03 -5.75 10.59
C ILE A 196 -11.89 -6.68 9.74
N LEU A 197 -13.11 -6.25 9.46
CA LEU A 197 -14.10 -6.94 8.64
C LEU A 197 -14.45 -6.06 7.44
N PHE A 198 -13.86 -6.38 6.28
CA PHE A 198 -14.13 -5.69 5.01
C PHE A 198 -15.49 -6.10 4.44
N SER A 199 -16.22 -5.15 3.89
CA SER A 199 -17.56 -5.37 3.31
C SER A 199 -17.58 -6.42 2.20
N SER A 200 -16.50 -6.50 1.40
CA SER A 200 -16.33 -7.55 0.38
C SER A 200 -16.37 -8.98 0.94
N ASN A 201 -16.12 -9.16 2.25
CA ASN A 201 -16.13 -10.44 2.94
C ASN A 201 -17.35 -10.64 3.87
N ILE A 202 -18.33 -9.72 3.81
CA ILE A 202 -19.60 -9.83 4.53
C ILE A 202 -20.69 -10.28 3.54
N ASP A 203 -21.64 -11.09 4.02
CA ASP A 203 -22.87 -11.37 3.29
C ASP A 203 -23.86 -10.21 3.48
N ASN A 204 -24.30 -9.60 2.38
CA ASN A 204 -25.21 -8.44 2.37
C ASN A 204 -24.75 -7.29 3.29
N PRO A 205 -23.54 -6.72 3.08
CA PRO A 205 -23.09 -5.55 3.84
C PRO A 205 -24.00 -4.34 3.61
N PRO A 206 -24.03 -3.36 4.53
CA PRO A 206 -24.60 -2.06 4.22
C PRO A 206 -23.96 -1.46 2.97
N GLU A 207 -24.75 -0.81 2.12
CA GLU A 207 -24.34 -0.37 0.78
C GLU A 207 -23.10 0.54 0.79
N ASN A 208 -23.03 1.48 1.73
CA ASN A 208 -21.92 2.43 1.83
C ASN A 208 -20.80 1.98 2.78
N LEU A 209 -20.73 0.70 3.18
CA LEU A 209 -19.69 0.22 4.09
C LEU A 209 -18.43 -0.21 3.34
N ASN A 210 -17.28 0.30 3.75
CA ASN A 210 -15.96 -0.22 3.36
C ASN A 210 -15.52 -1.31 4.36
N TYR A 211 -15.40 -0.98 5.64
CA TYR A 211 -15.05 -1.96 6.67
C TYR A 211 -15.56 -1.58 8.06
N TYR A 212 -15.72 -2.58 8.91
CA TYR A 212 -15.73 -2.41 10.36
C TYR A 212 -14.34 -2.69 10.92
N GLY A 213 -13.88 -1.86 11.85
CA GLY A 213 -12.58 -2.01 12.47
C GLY A 213 -12.63 -1.81 13.97
N MET A 214 -12.05 -2.73 14.72
CA MET A 214 -11.85 -2.61 16.16
C MET A 214 -10.36 -2.75 16.49
N ILE A 215 -9.83 -1.75 17.17
CA ILE A 215 -8.42 -1.69 17.57
C ILE A 215 -8.38 -1.62 19.09
N THR A 216 -7.77 -2.61 19.73
CA THR A 216 -7.61 -2.68 21.19
C THR A 216 -6.14 -2.63 21.55
N TYR A 217 -5.72 -1.64 22.33
CA TYR A 217 -4.36 -1.54 22.83
C TYR A 217 -4.13 -2.49 24.01
N THR A 218 -3.05 -3.26 23.95
CA THR A 218 -2.70 -4.28 24.95
C THR A 218 -1.38 -3.98 25.65
N ALA A 219 -0.56 -3.08 25.10
CA ALA A 219 0.64 -2.56 25.72
C ALA A 219 1.02 -1.19 25.12
N PRO A 220 1.81 -0.34 25.83
CA PRO A 220 2.24 -0.49 27.23
C PRO A 220 1.08 -0.33 28.23
N SER A 221 1.35 -0.56 29.53
CA SER A 221 0.32 -0.48 30.59
C SER A 221 -0.38 0.88 30.68
N SER A 222 0.26 1.96 30.23
CA SER A 222 -0.33 3.30 30.24
C SER A 222 -1.52 3.47 29.28
N ILE A 223 -1.58 2.68 28.21
CA ILE A 223 -2.67 2.73 27.20
C ILE A 223 -3.41 1.39 27.06
N ALA A 224 -3.03 0.38 27.83
CA ALA A 224 -3.65 -0.93 27.77
C ALA A 224 -5.14 -0.85 28.14
N GLY A 225 -6.01 -1.40 27.29
CA GLY A 225 -7.46 -1.34 27.42
C GLY A 225 -8.10 -0.15 26.69
N GLU A 226 -7.34 0.76 26.10
CA GLU A 226 -7.91 1.72 25.13
C GLU A 226 -8.41 0.99 23.89
N LEU A 227 -9.55 1.43 23.37
CA LEU A 227 -10.19 0.82 22.21
C LEU A 227 -10.70 1.88 21.24
N VAL A 228 -10.54 1.62 19.95
CA VAL A 228 -11.16 2.40 18.87
C VAL A 228 -12.05 1.48 18.05
N LEU A 229 -13.31 1.86 17.86
CA LEU A 229 -14.25 1.22 16.94
C LEU A 229 -14.49 2.19 15.77
N VAL A 230 -14.35 1.71 14.54
CA VAL A 230 -14.58 2.46 13.30
C VAL A 230 -15.55 1.71 12.42
N HIS A 231 -16.59 2.40 11.93
CA HIS A 231 -17.31 1.99 10.74
C HIS A 231 -16.90 2.94 9.63
N GLU A 232 -16.15 2.41 8.67
CA GLU A 232 -15.61 3.17 7.56
C GLU A 232 -16.56 3.14 6.37
N PRO A 233 -17.07 4.29 5.92
CA PRO A 233 -17.88 4.33 4.71
C PRO A 233 -17.02 4.40 3.44
N ILE A 234 -17.58 3.98 2.30
CA ILE A 234 -16.96 4.13 0.97
C ILE A 234 -17.04 5.59 0.52
N ASP A 235 -18.21 6.19 0.65
CA ASP A 235 -18.48 7.59 0.32
C ASP A 235 -18.74 8.40 1.59
N GLN A 236 -17.76 9.23 1.94
CA GLN A 236 -17.83 10.06 3.14
C GLN A 236 -18.69 11.32 2.97
N SER A 237 -19.06 11.66 1.73
CA SER A 237 -19.99 12.77 1.44
C SER A 237 -21.44 12.40 1.79
N ILE A 238 -21.79 11.12 1.65
CA ILE A 238 -23.11 10.56 2.00
C ILE A 238 -23.19 10.25 3.49
N GLU A 239 -22.15 9.63 4.05
CA GLU A 239 -22.09 9.23 5.44
C GLU A 239 -20.72 9.53 6.03
N SER A 240 -20.63 10.44 6.99
CA SER A 240 -19.38 10.70 7.71
C SER A 240 -18.88 9.46 8.46
N ARG A 241 -17.56 9.28 8.56
CA ARG A 241 -16.93 8.23 9.37
C ARG A 241 -17.56 8.13 10.76
N ARG A 242 -17.90 6.90 11.15
CA ARG A 242 -18.46 6.62 12.46
C ARG A 242 -17.40 5.96 13.35
N ALA A 243 -16.73 6.76 14.16
CA ALA A 243 -15.73 6.25 15.09
C ALA A 243 -16.10 6.50 16.56
N TRP A 244 -15.66 5.62 17.44
CA TRP A 244 -15.78 5.74 18.89
C TRP A 244 -14.47 5.37 19.56
N ALA A 245 -14.12 6.10 20.61
CA ALA A 245 -12.96 5.81 21.45
C ALA A 245 -13.41 5.46 22.87
N TYR A 246 -12.87 4.38 23.42
CA TYR A 246 -13.04 4.00 24.81
C TYR A 246 -11.74 4.25 25.58
N ASN A 247 -11.86 4.94 26.71
CA ASN A 247 -10.76 5.19 27.63
C ASN A 247 -11.01 4.43 28.95
N PRO A 248 -10.11 3.51 29.36
CA PRO A 248 -10.30 2.68 30.55
C PRO A 248 -10.19 3.46 31.86
N GLY A 249 -9.42 4.55 31.89
CA GLY A 249 -9.26 5.40 33.07
C GLY A 249 -10.55 6.15 33.43
N SER A 250 -11.27 6.66 32.43
CA SER A 250 -12.57 7.32 32.61
C SER A 250 -13.77 6.37 32.51
N ARG A 251 -13.57 5.15 31.98
CA ARG A 251 -14.59 4.15 31.67
C ARG A 251 -15.71 4.70 30.78
N ARG A 252 -15.36 5.58 29.84
CA ARG A 252 -16.31 6.22 28.92
C ARG A 252 -16.02 5.86 27.48
N VAL A 253 -17.09 5.69 26.71
CA VAL A 253 -17.07 5.66 25.25
C VAL A 253 -17.48 7.04 24.74
N LEU A 254 -16.66 7.62 23.88
CA LEU A 254 -16.92 8.91 23.25
C LEU A 254 -17.00 8.75 21.74
N ARG A 255 -17.89 9.53 21.13
CA ARG A 255 -17.98 9.66 19.68
C ARG A 255 -16.75 10.42 19.19
N ALA A 256 -16.00 9.85 18.25
CA ALA A 256 -14.70 10.38 17.82
C ALA A 256 -14.51 10.36 16.29
N PRO A 257 -15.42 10.97 15.50
CA PRO A 257 -15.37 10.95 14.03
C PRO A 257 -14.11 11.60 13.45
N GLN A 258 -13.43 12.44 14.23
CA GLN A 258 -12.16 13.08 13.87
C GLN A 258 -10.95 12.13 13.83
N ILE A 259 -11.08 10.88 14.29
CA ILE A 259 -10.03 9.88 14.14
C ILE A 259 -9.93 9.55 12.65
N GLY A 260 -8.96 10.13 11.97
CA GLY A 260 -8.65 9.98 10.54
C GLY A 260 -7.60 11.00 10.10
N PHE A 261 -7.21 10.98 8.83
CA PHE A 261 -6.29 11.99 8.24
C PHE A 261 -5.01 12.21 9.10
N ASP A 262 -4.69 13.48 9.35
CA ASP A 262 -3.54 13.98 10.09
C ASP A 262 -3.72 13.93 11.62
N SER A 263 -4.80 13.33 12.13
CA SER A 263 -4.97 13.21 13.58
C SER A 263 -3.89 12.29 14.20
N PRO A 264 -3.44 12.56 15.43
CA PRO A 264 -2.42 11.72 16.08
C PRO A 264 -2.86 10.26 16.24
N LEU A 265 -1.95 9.32 15.95
CA LEU A 265 -2.16 7.90 16.18
C LEU A 265 -1.89 7.53 17.65
N THR A 266 -2.84 6.87 18.33
CA THR A 266 -2.61 6.35 19.69
C THR A 266 -1.43 5.38 19.73
N GLY A 267 -0.57 5.51 20.75
CA GLY A 267 0.60 4.66 20.92
C GLY A 267 1.78 4.98 19.99
N SER A 268 1.76 6.11 19.27
CA SER A 268 2.88 6.58 18.44
C SER A 268 3.79 7.61 19.12
N ASP A 269 3.51 7.98 20.38
CA ASP A 269 4.16 9.09 21.09
C ASP A 269 4.12 10.42 20.31
N GLY A 270 3.10 10.60 19.46
CA GLY A 270 2.96 11.78 18.60
C GLY A 270 3.90 11.81 17.40
N LEU A 271 4.60 10.71 17.10
CA LEU A 271 5.53 10.59 15.98
C LEU A 271 4.86 10.15 14.67
N MET A 272 3.58 9.75 14.73
CA MET A 272 2.79 9.32 13.56
C MET A 272 1.36 9.83 13.65
N THR A 273 0.80 10.14 12.47
CA THR A 273 -0.63 10.42 12.24
C THR A 273 -1.39 9.16 11.80
N GLN A 274 -2.71 9.26 11.66
CA GLN A 274 -3.53 8.14 11.16
C GLN A 274 -3.26 7.83 9.68
N ASP A 275 -2.95 8.85 8.86
CA ASP A 275 -2.60 8.69 7.44
C ASP A 275 -1.16 8.23 7.20
N ASP A 276 -0.24 8.36 8.18
CA ASP A 276 1.03 7.64 8.15
C ASP A 276 0.84 6.11 8.21
N PHE A 277 -0.27 5.65 8.78
CA PHE A 277 -0.63 4.24 8.80
C PHE A 277 -1.23 3.84 7.45
N ASP A 278 -0.56 2.93 6.74
CA ASP A 278 -0.90 2.52 5.36
C ASP A 278 -0.77 3.64 4.29
N GLY A 279 -0.34 4.85 4.67
CA GLY A 279 -0.01 5.97 3.79
C GLY A 279 -1.17 6.88 3.37
N LEU A 280 -2.42 6.43 3.54
CA LEU A 280 -3.64 7.20 3.29
C LEU A 280 -4.73 6.77 4.28
N ASN A 281 -5.47 7.73 4.85
CA ASN A 281 -6.56 7.44 5.78
C ASN A 281 -7.68 8.49 5.69
N GLY A 282 -8.89 8.06 5.31
CA GLY A 282 -10.05 8.94 5.11
C GLY A 282 -10.39 9.13 3.63
N SER A 283 -11.32 10.03 3.35
CA SER A 283 -11.64 10.48 1.99
C SER A 283 -10.48 11.31 1.41
N PRO A 284 -10.42 11.51 0.08
CA PRO A 284 -9.42 12.39 -0.54
C PRO A 284 -9.65 13.90 -0.27
N GLU A 285 -10.66 14.30 0.51
CA GLU A 285 -11.17 15.68 0.65
C GLU A 285 -10.18 16.73 1.17
N ARG A 286 -9.05 16.32 1.74
CA ARG A 286 -8.08 17.24 2.37
C ARG A 286 -7.16 17.97 1.39
N PHE A 287 -7.06 17.47 0.16
CA PHE A 287 -6.15 18.00 -0.85
C PHE A 287 -6.82 18.01 -2.21
N GLU A 288 -6.31 18.87 -3.09
CA GLU A 288 -6.58 18.72 -4.52
C GLU A 288 -5.63 17.68 -5.10
N TRP A 289 -6.18 16.64 -5.72
CA TRP A 289 -5.40 15.52 -6.23
C TRP A 289 -5.23 15.56 -7.74
N LYS A 290 -3.98 15.45 -8.18
CA LYS A 290 -3.60 15.40 -9.60
C LYS A 290 -2.90 14.10 -9.94
N LEU A 291 -3.31 13.49 -11.05
CA LEU A 291 -2.66 12.32 -11.61
C LEU A 291 -1.50 12.79 -12.48
N VAL A 292 -0.28 12.66 -11.98
CA VAL A 292 0.94 13.02 -12.73
C VAL A 292 1.23 12.00 -13.83
N GLY A 293 0.87 10.73 -13.59
CA GLY A 293 0.99 9.65 -14.56
C GLY A 293 1.66 8.41 -13.97
N LYS A 294 2.20 7.57 -14.85
CA LYS A 294 2.95 6.37 -14.45
C LYS A 294 4.45 6.62 -14.50
N ARG A 295 5.20 6.03 -13.56
CA ARG A 295 6.67 6.04 -13.55
C ARG A 295 7.23 4.68 -13.14
N GLU A 296 8.42 4.38 -13.62
CA GLU A 296 9.23 3.28 -13.10
C GLU A 296 10.03 3.77 -11.89
N MET A 297 9.71 3.26 -10.71
CA MET A 297 10.29 3.70 -9.45
C MET A 297 10.89 2.53 -8.69
N ILE A 298 11.96 2.79 -7.94
CA ILE A 298 12.56 1.84 -7.01
C ILE A 298 11.81 1.92 -5.69
N ILE A 299 11.08 0.85 -5.35
CA ILE A 299 10.20 0.79 -4.18
C ILE A 299 10.51 -0.44 -3.31
N PRO A 300 10.22 -0.39 -1.99
CA PRO A 300 10.27 -1.60 -1.17
C PRO A 300 9.28 -2.64 -1.72
N TYR A 301 9.76 -3.83 -2.06
CA TYR A 301 8.93 -4.88 -2.62
C TYR A 301 9.51 -6.26 -2.29
N ASN A 302 8.66 -7.29 -2.17
CA ASN A 302 9.07 -8.66 -1.82
C ASN A 302 9.96 -8.74 -0.54
N ASN A 303 9.62 -7.96 0.49
CA ASN A 303 10.35 -7.85 1.77
C ASN A 303 10.18 -9.07 2.70
N PHE A 304 10.33 -10.29 2.17
CA PHE A 304 10.14 -11.54 2.92
C PHE A 304 11.08 -11.65 4.14
N ARG A 305 12.33 -11.17 4.01
CA ARG A 305 13.34 -11.22 5.09
C ARG A 305 12.91 -10.49 6.35
N MET A 306 12.16 -9.39 6.24
CA MET A 306 11.65 -8.64 7.40
C MET A 306 10.60 -9.41 8.21
N THR A 307 10.09 -10.52 7.69
CA THR A 307 9.03 -11.31 8.32
C THR A 307 9.54 -12.57 9.02
N ASP A 308 10.85 -12.83 8.94
CA ASP A 308 11.51 -13.94 9.61
C ASP A 308 11.33 -13.83 11.13
N LYS A 309 10.72 -14.87 11.72
CA LYS A 309 10.39 -14.91 13.15
C LYS A 309 11.61 -15.15 14.06
N SER A 310 12.77 -15.44 13.50
CA SER A 310 14.04 -15.48 14.26
C SER A 310 14.59 -14.09 14.57
N LEU A 311 14.16 -13.06 13.85
CA LEU A 311 14.55 -11.67 14.09
C LEU A 311 13.93 -11.14 15.38
N LYS A 312 14.75 -10.46 16.17
CA LYS A 312 14.30 -9.62 17.28
C LYS A 312 13.86 -8.27 16.73
N TYR A 313 12.99 -7.56 17.46
CA TYR A 313 12.62 -6.19 17.06
C TYR A 313 13.84 -5.26 16.95
N THR A 314 14.87 -5.46 17.76
CA THR A 314 16.13 -4.70 17.69
C THR A 314 16.97 -5.00 16.45
N ASP A 315 16.71 -6.11 15.76
CA ASP A 315 17.39 -6.44 14.50
C ASP A 315 16.75 -5.69 13.32
N ILE A 316 15.50 -5.26 13.48
CA ILE A 316 14.68 -4.57 12.45
C ILE A 316 14.65 -3.06 12.69
N VAL A 317 14.38 -2.64 13.92
CA VAL A 317 14.17 -1.24 14.31
C VAL A 317 15.51 -0.63 14.70
N GLY A 318 16.04 0.23 13.84
CA GLY A 318 17.23 1.04 14.13
C GLY A 318 16.89 2.40 14.73
N ALA A 319 17.91 3.11 15.22
CA ALA A 319 17.74 4.39 15.92
C ALA A 319 17.26 5.55 15.02
N GLN A 320 17.53 5.49 13.72
CA GLN A 320 17.21 6.55 12.76
C GLN A 320 16.35 6.03 11.61
N THR A 321 16.59 4.79 11.19
CA THR A 321 15.89 4.12 10.10
C THR A 321 15.71 2.65 10.46
N VAL A 322 14.78 1.98 9.80
CA VAL A 322 14.74 0.51 9.75
C VAL A 322 16.08 -0.01 9.22
N ASN A 323 16.49 -1.20 9.67
CA ASN A 323 17.67 -1.88 9.19
C ASN A 323 17.56 -2.21 7.68
N GLN A 324 18.31 -1.46 6.87
CA GLN A 324 18.27 -1.56 5.41
C GLN A 324 18.90 -2.84 4.85
N ASP A 325 19.60 -3.64 5.67
CA ASP A 325 20.07 -4.97 5.26
C ASP A 325 18.93 -5.99 5.13
N LEU A 326 17.78 -5.69 5.74
CA LEU A 326 16.58 -6.52 5.67
C LEU A 326 15.61 -6.07 4.56
N VAL A 327 15.77 -4.84 4.06
CA VAL A 327 14.85 -4.25 3.07
C VAL A 327 15.35 -4.54 1.66
N ARG A 328 14.46 -5.12 0.86
CA ARG A 328 14.60 -5.37 -0.56
C ARG A 328 13.84 -4.30 -1.33
N TYR A 329 14.53 -3.70 -2.29
CA TYR A 329 13.96 -2.77 -3.24
C TYR A 329 13.98 -3.36 -4.64
N GLU A 330 12.94 -3.08 -5.40
CA GLU A 330 12.79 -3.52 -6.79
C GLU A 330 12.21 -2.38 -7.63
N THR A 331 12.48 -2.40 -8.93
CA THR A 331 11.90 -1.43 -9.86
C THR A 331 10.49 -1.88 -10.23
N HIS A 332 9.50 -1.02 -10.05
CA HIS A 332 8.11 -1.30 -10.42
C HIS A 332 7.46 -0.08 -11.08
N ASN A 333 6.43 -0.36 -11.88
CA ASN A 333 5.55 0.69 -12.40
C ASN A 333 4.60 1.15 -11.31
N VAL A 334 4.59 2.46 -11.03
CA VAL A 334 3.70 3.07 -10.05
C VAL A 334 2.90 4.20 -10.68
N TYR A 335 1.72 4.47 -10.13
CA TYR A 335 1.04 5.74 -10.36
C TYR A 335 1.63 6.80 -9.44
N VAL A 336 1.83 8.00 -9.97
CA VAL A 336 2.30 9.17 -9.22
C VAL A 336 1.13 10.14 -9.09
N LEU A 337 0.77 10.40 -7.84
CA LEU A 337 -0.23 11.39 -7.48
C LEU A 337 0.48 12.59 -6.83
N GLU A 338 -0.03 13.78 -7.12
CA GLU A 338 0.35 15.04 -6.49
C GLU A 338 -0.84 15.55 -5.69
N ALA A 339 -0.60 15.97 -4.45
CA ALA A 339 -1.58 16.56 -3.54
C ALA A 339 -1.12 17.98 -3.21
N THR A 340 -1.99 18.98 -3.38
CA THR A 340 -1.70 20.40 -3.14
C THR A 340 -2.67 21.05 -2.18
#